data_AF-A0A5D2V9W1-F1
#
_entry.id   AF-A0A5D2V9W1-F1
#
_cell.length_a   1.000
_cell.length_b   1.000
_cell.length_c   1.000
_cell.angle_alpha   90.00
_cell.angle_beta   90.00
_cell.angle_gamma   90.00
#
_symmetry.space_group_name_H-M   'P 1'
#
loop_
_entity.id
_entity.type
_entity.pdbx_description
1 polymer ?
#
loop_
_entity_poly.entity_id
_entity_poly.type
_entity_poly.pdbx_seq_one_letter_code
_entity_poly.pdbx_strand_id
1 'polypeptide(L)'
;MIAEGLFDRMDIKEDYPPTLFVHMPKDTHRQQKITEFMQVLRSKRVDVAEIKCMELPLSPTFLSDRIPGVGQTISAMLFDLFREKGFVDKNGYMKRDGRATRWEDAIQDSKPNLLENHLVHPVQEELNLAFAYHEMTSLQSEDILKWFESHMT
;
A
#
# COMPACT_ATOMS: atom_id res chain seq x y z
N MET A 1 -2.67 10.28 -5.88
CA MET A 1 -1.92 11.20 -6.74
C MET A 1 -0.73 10.45 -7.34
N ILE A 2 -0.89 9.88 -8.52
CA ILE A 2 0.23 9.39 -9.34
C ILE A 2 0.99 10.63 -9.82
N ALA A 3 2.13 10.93 -9.20
CA ALA A 3 3.13 11.78 -9.84
C ALA A 3 3.60 11.04 -11.09
N GLU A 4 3.18 11.50 -12.27
CA GLU A 4 3.87 11.21 -13.52
C GLU A 4 5.20 11.93 -13.46
N GLY A 5 6.17 11.34 -12.76
CA GLY A 5 7.49 11.93 -12.64
C GLY A 5 8.09 12.10 -14.03
N LEU A 6 8.40 13.33 -14.40
CA LEU A 6 9.14 13.71 -15.60
C LEU A 6 10.62 13.31 -15.46
N PHE A 7 10.90 12.11 -14.93
CA PHE A 7 12.23 11.64 -14.57
C PHE A 7 13.22 11.77 -15.74
N ASP A 8 12.77 11.52 -16.97
CA ASP A 8 13.61 11.55 -18.17
C ASP A 8 13.92 12.98 -18.68
N ARG A 9 13.33 14.02 -18.08
CA ARG A 9 13.38 15.41 -18.56
C ARG A 9 13.88 16.41 -17.53
N MET A 10 14.24 15.97 -16.33
CA MET A 10 14.68 16.87 -15.26
C MET A 10 16.17 17.19 -15.37
N ASP A 11 16.49 18.48 -15.50
CA ASP A 11 17.86 18.96 -15.34
C ASP A 11 18.20 19.09 -13.85
N ILE A 12 18.83 18.05 -13.31
CA ILE A 12 19.29 18.04 -11.91
C ILE A 12 20.54 18.92 -11.80
N LYS A 13 20.40 20.08 -11.16
CA LYS A 13 21.48 21.04 -10.88
C LYS A 13 22.27 20.66 -9.63
N GLU A 14 23.40 21.33 -9.38
CA GLU A 14 24.22 21.10 -8.19
C GLU A 14 23.51 21.43 -6.87
N ASP A 15 22.51 22.32 -6.90
CA ASP A 15 21.69 22.75 -5.75
C ASP A 15 20.38 21.96 -5.61
N TYR A 16 20.26 20.82 -6.29
CA TYR A 16 19.05 20.02 -6.25
C TYR A 16 18.83 19.43 -4.83
N PRO A 17 17.61 19.53 -4.27
CA PRO A 17 17.37 19.16 -2.88
C PRO A 17 17.51 17.66 -2.65
N PRO A 18 17.85 17.24 -1.41
CA PRO A 18 17.72 15.84 -0.99
C PRO A 18 16.34 15.29 -1.37
N THR A 19 16.29 14.03 -1.82
CA THR A 19 15.07 13.44 -2.36
C THR A 19 14.73 12.11 -1.68
N LEU A 20 13.50 11.98 -1.19
CA LEU A 20 12.97 10.75 -0.62
C LEU A 20 11.89 10.18 -1.54
N PHE A 21 12.10 8.96 -2.02
CA PHE A 21 11.05 8.21 -2.74
C PHE A 21 10.21 7.40 -1.75
N VAL A 22 8.89 7.49 -1.85
CA VAL A 22 7.97 6.62 -1.11
C VAL A 22 7.12 5.88 -2.12
N HIS A 23 7.24 4.55 -2.15
CA HIS A 23 6.61 3.74 -3.20
C HIS A 23 6.29 2.32 -2.77
N MET A 24 5.48 1.65 -3.59
CA MET A 24 5.05 0.28 -3.38
C MET A 24 5.81 -0.62 -4.33
N PRO A 25 6.63 -1.57 -3.83
CA PRO A 25 7.45 -2.42 -4.71
C PRO A 25 6.65 -3.33 -5.66
N LYS A 26 5.37 -3.60 -5.37
CA LYS A 26 4.52 -4.36 -6.32
C LYS A 26 4.21 -3.58 -7.59
N ASP A 27 4.32 -2.25 -7.57
CA ASP A 27 4.36 -1.45 -8.79
C ASP A 27 5.77 -1.52 -9.40
N THR A 28 6.02 -2.63 -10.09
CA THR A 28 7.32 -2.96 -10.67
C THR A 28 7.81 -1.91 -11.67
N HIS A 29 6.90 -1.30 -12.44
CA HIS A 29 7.23 -0.24 -13.38
C HIS A 29 7.74 1.02 -12.67
N ARG A 30 7.04 1.45 -11.61
CA ARG A 30 7.48 2.59 -10.79
C ARG A 30 8.76 2.26 -10.03
N GLN A 31 8.87 1.06 -9.47
CA GLN A 31 10.07 0.61 -8.76
C GLN A 31 11.31 0.67 -9.66
N GLN A 32 11.20 0.21 -10.91
CA GLN A 32 12.29 0.28 -11.86
C GLN A 32 12.73 1.73 -12.12
N LYS A 33 11.78 2.62 -12.43
CA LYS A 33 12.08 4.04 -12.67
C LYS A 33 12.72 4.72 -11.46
N ILE A 34 12.22 4.45 -10.26
CA ILE A 34 12.82 4.96 -9.01
C ILE A 34 14.26 4.48 -8.87
N THR A 35 14.51 3.19 -9.11
CA THR A 35 15.85 2.61 -9.02
C THR A 35 16.83 3.30 -9.98
N GLU A 36 16.41 3.48 -11.24
CA GLU A 36 17.19 4.19 -12.26
C GLU A 36 17.47 5.64 -11.85
N PHE A 37 16.45 6.36 -11.37
CA PHE A 37 16.59 7.77 -11.02
C PHE A 37 17.41 8.02 -9.75
N MET A 38 17.33 7.12 -8.76
CA MET A 38 18.20 7.16 -7.59
C MET A 38 19.68 7.04 -7.98
N GLN A 39 20.03 6.25 -9.01
CA GLN A 39 21.40 6.18 -9.51
C GLN A 39 21.84 7.52 -10.12
N VAL A 40 20.95 8.18 -10.89
CA VAL A 40 21.22 9.50 -11.47
C VAL A 40 21.45 10.55 -10.37
N LEU A 41 20.58 10.62 -9.36
CA LEU A 41 20.71 11.55 -8.24
C LEU A 41 22.02 11.35 -7.47
N ARG A 42 22.37 10.09 -7.15
CA ARG A 42 23.65 9.77 -6.50
C ARG A 42 24.86 10.17 -7.34
N SER A 43 24.81 9.96 -8.67
CA SER A 43 25.91 10.34 -9.57
C SER A 43 26.18 11.85 -9.57
N LYS A 44 25.14 12.65 -9.26
CA LYS A 44 25.21 14.11 -9.11
C LYS A 44 25.42 14.56 -7.66
N ARG A 45 25.76 13.63 -6.76
CA ARG A 45 25.99 13.88 -5.32
C ARG A 45 24.76 14.45 -4.57
N VAL A 46 23.56 14.22 -5.10
CA VAL A 46 22.31 14.51 -4.37
C VAL A 46 22.06 13.39 -3.38
N ASP A 47 21.73 13.74 -2.14
CA ASP A 47 21.31 12.76 -1.13
C ASP A 47 19.93 12.20 -1.50
N VAL A 48 19.81 10.87 -1.51
CA VAL A 48 18.61 10.19 -1.96
C VAL A 48 18.38 8.87 -1.24
N ALA A 49 17.16 8.71 -0.75
CA ALA A 49 16.68 7.52 -0.06
C ALA A 49 15.35 7.03 -0.63
N GLU A 50 14.98 5.80 -0.28
CA GLU A 50 13.67 5.23 -0.58
C GLU A 50 13.04 4.62 0.68
N ILE A 51 11.71 4.71 0.76
CA ILE A 51 10.86 4.00 1.69
C ILE A 51 9.93 3.10 0.87
N LYS A 52 9.92 1.81 1.22
CA LYS A 52 9.10 0.80 0.58
C LYS A 52 7.86 0.53 1.42
N CYS A 53 6.69 0.87 0.88
CA CYS A 53 5.39 0.47 1.40
C CYS A 53 5.16 -1.01 1.05
N MET A 54 5.46 -1.89 1.99
CA MET A 54 5.32 -3.34 1.82
C MET A 54 3.88 -3.80 2.07
N GLU A 55 3.54 -4.96 1.53
CA GLU A 55 2.27 -5.63 1.81
C GLU A 55 2.11 -5.98 3.29
N LEU A 56 0.85 -6.11 3.73
CA LEU A 56 0.50 -6.45 5.10
C LEU A 56 -0.26 -7.79 5.11
N PRO A 57 0.05 -8.69 6.05
CA PRO A 57 -0.72 -9.90 6.21
C PRO A 57 -2.07 -9.56 6.86
N LEU A 58 -3.14 -10.10 6.29
CA LEU A 58 -4.44 -10.09 6.94
C LEU A 58 -4.42 -11.06 8.12
N SER A 59 -5.15 -10.68 9.17
CA SER A 59 -5.44 -11.50 10.34
C SER A 59 -6.95 -11.48 10.61
N PRO A 60 -7.46 -12.34 11.51
CA PRO A 60 -8.86 -12.29 11.90
C PRO A 60 -9.33 -10.94 12.47
N THR A 61 -8.42 -10.13 13.04
CA THR A 61 -8.75 -8.82 13.62
C THR A 61 -8.42 -7.65 12.69
N PHE A 62 -7.71 -7.89 11.58
CA PHE A 62 -7.16 -6.84 10.72
C PHE A 62 -8.18 -5.76 10.33
N LEU A 63 -9.38 -6.15 9.92
CA LEU A 63 -10.41 -5.19 9.51
C LEU A 63 -11.06 -4.50 10.71
N SER A 64 -11.32 -5.22 11.81
CA SER A 64 -11.91 -4.62 13.01
C SER A 64 -10.97 -3.64 13.73
N ASP A 65 -9.67 -3.86 13.64
CA ASP A 65 -8.66 -2.97 14.23
C ASP A 65 -8.52 -1.65 13.44
N ARG A 66 -9.05 -1.62 12.21
CA ARG A 66 -8.77 -0.60 11.20
C ARG A 66 -9.99 0.16 10.71
N ILE A 67 -11.17 -0.47 10.76
CA ILE A 67 -12.41 0.06 10.22
C ILE A 67 -13.41 0.23 11.36
N PRO A 68 -13.68 1.47 11.80
CA PRO A 68 -14.79 1.73 12.71
C PRO A 68 -16.11 1.17 12.14
N GLY A 69 -16.83 0.41 12.96
CA GLY A 69 -18.08 -0.25 12.55
C GLY A 69 -17.93 -1.71 12.11
N VAL A 70 -16.71 -2.20 11.85
CA VAL A 70 -16.47 -3.64 11.64
C VAL A 70 -16.18 -4.31 12.99
N GLY A 71 -17.11 -5.15 13.44
CA GLY A 71 -16.91 -5.97 14.65
C GLY A 71 -15.90 -7.10 14.45
N GLN A 72 -15.23 -7.54 15.52
CA GLN A 72 -14.25 -8.64 15.49
C GLN A 72 -14.82 -9.93 14.86
N THR A 73 -16.07 -10.27 15.18
CA THR A 73 -16.75 -11.44 14.59
C THR A 73 -16.88 -11.34 13.07
N ILE A 74 -17.27 -10.16 12.56
CA ILE A 74 -17.41 -9.93 11.11
C ILE A 74 -16.02 -10.00 10.46
N SER A 75 -15.02 -9.35 11.05
CA SER A 75 -13.63 -9.39 10.55
C SER A 75 -13.10 -10.83 10.46
N ALA A 76 -13.30 -11.65 11.48
CA ALA A 76 -12.88 -13.05 11.48
C ALA A 76 -13.62 -13.87 10.41
N MET A 77 -14.94 -13.68 10.27
CA MET A 77 -15.74 -14.37 9.26
C MET A 77 -15.33 -13.99 7.82
N LEU A 78 -14.96 -12.74 7.58
CA LEU A 78 -14.42 -12.28 6.31
C LEU A 78 -13.05 -12.88 6.03
N PHE A 79 -12.16 -12.89 7.03
CA PHE A 79 -10.85 -13.50 6.90
C PHE A 79 -10.93 -14.99 6.53
N ASP A 80 -11.79 -15.74 7.21
CA ASP A 80 -12.02 -17.16 6.91
C ASP A 80 -12.57 -17.36 5.49
N LEU A 81 -13.53 -16.52 5.07
CA LEU A 81 -14.06 -16.52 3.69
C LEU A 81 -12.94 -16.26 2.67
N PHE A 82 -12.07 -15.27 2.93
CA PHE A 82 -10.97 -14.95 2.02
C PHE A 82 -9.97 -16.09 1.91
N ARG A 83 -9.72 -16.82 3.00
CA ARG A 83 -8.89 -18.04 2.98
C ARG A 83 -9.55 -19.16 2.20
N GLU A 84 -10.84 -19.41 2.44
CA GLU A 84 -11.62 -20.45 1.76
C GLU A 84 -11.66 -20.24 0.24
N LYS A 85 -11.92 -19.00 -0.19
CA LYS A 85 -11.93 -18.62 -1.61
C LYS A 85 -10.53 -18.45 -2.21
N GLY A 86 -9.48 -18.56 -1.39
CA GLY A 86 -8.09 -18.48 -1.80
C GLY A 86 -7.61 -17.08 -2.21
N PHE A 87 -8.30 -16.02 -1.79
CA PHE A 87 -7.90 -14.63 -2.03
C PHE A 87 -6.64 -14.24 -1.24
N VAL A 88 -6.48 -14.83 -0.06
CA VAL A 88 -5.25 -14.74 0.74
C VAL A 88 -4.44 -16.04 0.67
N ASP A 89 -3.14 -15.94 0.89
CA ASP A 89 -2.24 -17.10 1.00
C ASP A 89 -2.20 -17.68 2.42
N LYS A 90 -1.34 -18.68 2.65
CA LYS A 90 -1.19 -19.35 3.95
C LYS A 90 -0.62 -18.43 5.05
N ASN A 91 0.02 -17.34 4.68
CA ASN A 91 0.62 -16.36 5.58
C ASN A 91 -0.29 -15.13 5.77
N GLY A 92 -1.45 -15.10 5.12
CA GLY A 92 -2.42 -13.99 5.20
C GLY A 92 -2.23 -12.90 4.15
N TYR A 93 -1.29 -13.04 3.21
CA TYR A 93 -1.07 -12.01 2.19
C TYR A 93 -2.10 -12.10 1.07
N MET A 94 -2.59 -10.95 0.62
CA MET A 94 -3.45 -10.84 -0.55
C MET A 94 -2.70 -11.31 -1.80
N LYS A 95 -3.30 -12.23 -2.55
CA LYS A 95 -2.71 -12.74 -3.80
C LYS A 95 -2.94 -11.81 -4.99
N ARG A 96 -3.92 -10.92 -4.91
CA ARG A 96 -4.33 -9.96 -5.95
C ARG A 96 -4.73 -8.64 -5.31
N ASP A 97 -4.74 -7.58 -6.11
CA ASP A 97 -5.27 -6.27 -5.71
C ASP A 97 -6.69 -6.42 -5.16
N GLY A 98 -6.96 -5.83 -3.99
CA GLY A 98 -8.27 -5.84 -3.34
C GLY A 98 -9.40 -5.28 -4.20
N ARG A 99 -9.10 -4.33 -5.10
CA ARG A 99 -10.04 -3.75 -6.08
C ARG A 99 -10.32 -4.69 -7.25
N ALA A 100 -9.34 -5.51 -7.62
CA ALA A 100 -9.48 -6.50 -8.70
C ALA A 100 -10.04 -7.85 -8.20
N THR A 101 -10.12 -8.03 -6.88
CA THR A 101 -10.59 -9.27 -6.26
C THR A 101 -12.11 -9.22 -6.13
N ARG A 102 -12.80 -10.25 -6.62
CA ARG A 102 -14.27 -10.38 -6.54
C ARG A 102 -14.74 -10.89 -5.17
N TRP A 103 -14.28 -10.23 -4.10
CA TRP A 103 -14.60 -10.66 -2.73
C TRP A 103 -16.03 -10.28 -2.31
N GLU A 104 -16.58 -9.21 -2.86
CA GLU A 104 -17.98 -8.80 -2.66
C GLU A 104 -18.95 -9.87 -3.19
N ASP A 105 -18.68 -10.41 -4.38
CA ASP A 105 -19.45 -11.51 -4.96
C ASP A 105 -19.38 -12.77 -4.08
N ALA A 106 -18.19 -13.08 -3.52
CA ALA A 106 -18.04 -14.21 -2.62
C ALA A 106 -18.83 -14.05 -1.32
N ILE A 107 -18.97 -12.82 -0.79
CA ILE A 107 -19.86 -12.53 0.34
C ILE A 107 -21.30 -12.75 -0.07
N GLN A 108 -21.72 -12.20 -1.22
CA GLN A 108 -23.10 -12.30 -1.68
C GLN A 108 -23.52 -13.77 -1.89
N ASP A 109 -22.63 -14.60 -2.43
CA ASP A 109 -22.89 -16.02 -2.68
C ASP A 109 -22.90 -16.86 -1.40
N SER A 110 -22.05 -16.55 -0.42
CA SER A 110 -21.79 -17.44 0.73
C SER A 110 -22.50 -17.00 2.00
N LYS A 111 -22.60 -15.67 2.23
CA LYS A 111 -23.12 -15.05 3.45
C LYS A 111 -23.76 -13.69 3.13
N PRO A 112 -24.92 -13.66 2.46
CA PRO A 112 -25.62 -12.42 2.15
C PRO A 112 -25.94 -11.66 3.45
N ASN A 113 -25.77 -10.33 3.44
CA ASN A 113 -25.91 -9.42 4.59
C ASN A 113 -24.83 -9.53 5.69
N LEU A 114 -23.70 -10.21 5.45
CA LEU A 114 -22.60 -10.25 6.41
C LEU A 114 -21.99 -8.85 6.68
N LEU A 115 -21.95 -8.01 5.66
CA LEU A 115 -21.32 -6.70 5.68
C LEU A 115 -22.35 -5.64 5.27
N GLU A 116 -22.44 -4.56 6.04
CA GLU A 116 -23.27 -3.43 5.70
C GLU A 116 -22.70 -2.68 4.49
N ASN A 117 -23.56 -2.20 3.58
CA ASN A 117 -23.14 -1.57 2.32
C ASN A 117 -22.14 -0.42 2.52
N HIS A 118 -22.27 0.36 3.61
CA HIS A 118 -21.39 1.49 3.88
C HIS A 118 -19.97 1.06 4.30
N LEU A 119 -19.77 -0.19 4.70
CA LEU A 119 -18.47 -0.78 5.08
C LEU A 119 -17.74 -1.43 3.90
N VAL A 120 -18.41 -1.62 2.75
CA VAL A 120 -17.82 -2.26 1.57
C VAL A 120 -16.60 -1.50 1.08
N HIS A 121 -16.72 -0.19 0.86
CA HIS A 121 -15.62 0.64 0.38
C HIS A 121 -14.46 0.72 1.39
N PRO A 122 -14.69 0.98 2.70
CA PRO A 122 -13.62 0.89 3.70
C PRO A 122 -12.87 -0.45 3.69
N VAL A 123 -13.60 -1.58 3.58
CA VAL A 123 -12.96 -2.90 3.47
C VAL A 123 -12.12 -2.99 2.20
N GLN A 124 -12.63 -2.55 1.05
CA GLN A 124 -11.88 -2.58 -0.21
C GLN A 124 -10.57 -1.77 -0.13
N GLU A 125 -10.60 -0.58 0.48
CA GLU A 125 -9.42 0.26 0.67
C GLU A 125 -8.38 -0.44 1.56
N GLU A 126 -8.81 -1.07 2.66
CA GLU A 126 -7.91 -1.83 3.53
C GLU A 126 -7.32 -3.08 2.85
N LEU A 127 -8.08 -3.74 1.98
CA LEU A 127 -7.56 -4.84 1.16
C LEU A 127 -6.55 -4.36 0.11
N ASN A 128 -6.78 -3.19 -0.49
CA ASN A 128 -5.84 -2.57 -1.41
C ASN A 128 -4.55 -2.14 -0.69
N LEU A 129 -4.69 -1.59 0.50
CA LEU A 129 -3.57 -1.26 1.39
C LEU A 129 -2.77 -2.52 1.72
N ALA A 130 -3.43 -3.58 2.18
CA ALA A 130 -2.77 -4.83 2.51
C ALA A 130 -2.05 -5.47 1.33
N PHE A 131 -2.58 -5.31 0.11
CA PHE A 131 -1.89 -5.79 -1.09
C PHE A 131 -0.65 -4.96 -1.47
N ALA A 132 -0.50 -3.73 -0.97
CA ALA A 132 0.55 -2.78 -1.37
C ALA A 132 0.50 -2.38 -2.85
N TYR A 133 -0.69 -1.98 -3.34
CA TYR A 133 -0.86 -1.37 -4.66
C TYR A 133 -1.79 -0.14 -4.59
N HIS A 134 -1.49 0.74 -3.64
CA HIS A 134 -2.28 1.92 -3.27
C HIS A 134 -1.46 3.21 -3.46
N GLU A 135 -2.02 4.35 -3.04
CA GLU A 135 -1.32 5.64 -3.00
C GLU A 135 -1.15 6.17 -1.57
N MET A 136 -1.64 5.44 -0.56
CA MET A 136 -1.60 5.84 0.85
C MET A 136 -0.21 5.57 1.45
N THR A 137 0.37 6.54 2.16
CA THR A 137 1.72 6.41 2.77
C THR A 137 1.72 6.68 4.27
N SER A 138 0.54 6.74 4.89
CA SER A 138 0.38 7.13 6.30
C SER A 138 1.12 6.22 7.26
N LEU A 139 1.24 4.92 6.96
CA LEU A 139 1.98 3.95 7.78
C LEU A 139 3.49 4.26 7.86
N GLN A 140 4.03 4.99 6.90
CA GLN A 140 5.45 5.34 6.83
C GLN A 140 5.72 6.78 7.30
N SER A 141 4.71 7.47 7.85
CA SER A 141 4.83 8.89 8.21
C SER A 141 5.98 9.16 9.18
N GLU A 142 6.22 8.26 10.15
CA GLU A 142 7.31 8.43 11.11
C GLU A 142 8.69 8.38 10.43
N ASP A 143 8.90 7.43 9.53
CA ASP A 143 10.17 7.31 8.78
C ASP A 143 10.37 8.49 7.81
N ILE A 144 9.28 8.95 7.18
CA ILE A 144 9.29 10.13 6.33
C ILE A 144 9.70 11.37 7.13
N LEU A 145 9.07 11.59 8.29
CA LEU A 145 9.36 12.75 9.14
C LEU A 145 10.78 12.71 9.70
N LYS A 146 11.26 11.54 10.18
CA LYS A 146 12.64 11.36 10.62
C LYS A 146 13.65 11.70 9.53
N TRP A 147 13.37 11.29 8.29
CA TRP A 147 14.24 11.65 7.16
C TRP A 147 14.23 13.16 6.91
N PHE A 148 13.07 13.83 6.92
CA PHE A 148 13.04 15.29 6.79
C PHE A 148 13.81 15.99 7.91
N GLU A 149 13.62 15.57 9.16
CA GLU A 149 14.31 16.12 10.32
C GLU A 149 15.84 16.03 10.19
N SER A 150 16.37 14.92 9.65
CA SER A 150 17.82 14.75 9.49
C SER A 150 18.43 15.60 8.37
N HIS A 151 17.62 16.30 7.55
CA HIS A 151 18.06 17.13 6.42
C HIS A 151 17.67 18.61 6.57
N MET A 152 17.06 18.99 7.69
CA MET A 152 16.69 20.38 8.00
C MET A 152 17.71 21.13 8.87
N THR A 153 18.82 20.47 9.23
CA THR A 153 19.92 21.02 10.05
C THR A 153 21.15 21.41 9.25
#